data_AF-A0AAP0G6M9-F1
#
_entry.id   AF-A0AAP0G6M9-F1
#
_cell.length_a   1.000
_cell.length_b   1.000
_cell.length_c   1.000
_cell.angle_alpha   90.00
_cell.angle_beta   90.00
_cell.angle_gamma   90.00
#
_symmetry.space_group_name_H-M   'P 1'
#
loop_
_entity.id
_entity.type
_entity.pdbx_description
1 polymer ?
#
loop_
_entity_poly.entity_id
_entity_poly.type
_entity_poly.pdbx_seq_one_letter_code
_entity_poly.pdbx_strand_id
1 'polypeptide(L)'
;MRCWVAPEKADILVSQLLGSFGDNELSPECLDGAVRFLKPNGISIPSSYMSYLQPITTTKLYNDVKSQKDLAHMETAYVVKLHKIARLAPTQPVFPIFFPLREPIYLPAGSHLNVEFLRCCAPAKVWYEWCVTSPITTPVHNVNGRSYWVGL
;
A
#
# COMPACT_ATOMS: atom_id res chain seq x y z
N MET A 1 -6.53 14.61 -11.69
CA MET A 1 -7.63 14.16 -10.81
C MET A 1 -7.79 14.99 -9.52
N ARG A 2 -6.71 15.35 -8.81
CA ARG A 2 -6.79 15.98 -7.48
C ARG A 2 -7.52 17.34 -7.38
N CYS A 3 -7.63 18.12 -8.45
CA CYS A 3 -8.29 19.44 -8.44
C CYS A 3 -9.59 19.49 -9.26
N TRP A 4 -9.92 18.41 -9.98
CA TRP A 4 -11.11 18.40 -10.83
C TRP A 4 -12.38 18.33 -9.98
N VAL A 5 -13.46 18.96 -10.44
CA VAL A 5 -14.79 18.85 -9.85
C VAL A 5 -15.64 18.07 -10.83
N ALA A 6 -15.86 16.78 -10.55
CA ALA A 6 -16.66 15.92 -11.41
C ALA A 6 -18.13 16.33 -11.33
N PRO A 7 -18.85 16.45 -12.47
CA PRO A 7 -20.27 16.81 -12.48
C PRO A 7 -21.16 15.70 -11.90
N GLU A 8 -20.67 14.46 -11.88
CA GLU A 8 -21.34 13.29 -11.32
C GLU A 8 -20.33 12.31 -10.70
N LYS A 9 -20.82 11.40 -9.84
CA LYS A 9 -20.00 10.35 -9.25
C LYS A 9 -19.90 9.13 -10.17
N ALA A 10 -18.72 8.55 -10.26
CA ALA A 10 -18.43 7.35 -11.04
C ALA A 10 -18.83 6.06 -10.31
N ASP A 11 -19.29 5.08 -11.08
CA ASP A 11 -19.44 3.68 -10.64
C ASP A 11 -18.09 2.94 -10.65
N ILE A 12 -17.22 3.26 -11.61
CA ILE A 12 -15.90 2.63 -11.77
C ILE A 12 -14.86 3.72 -12.01
N LEU A 13 -13.79 3.70 -11.21
CA LEU A 13 -12.60 4.53 -11.41
C LEU A 13 -11.48 3.63 -11.94
N VAL A 14 -11.05 3.88 -13.19
CA VAL A 14 -9.94 3.15 -13.81
C VAL A 14 -8.70 4.04 -13.84
N SER A 15 -7.57 3.51 -13.41
CA SER A 15 -6.28 4.21 -13.42
C SER A 15 -5.14 3.28 -13.85
N GLN A 16 -4.14 3.88 -14.48
CA GLN A 16 -2.82 3.29 -14.65
C GLN A 16 -1.84 4.36 -14.17
N LEU A 17 -1.35 4.18 -12.94
CA LEU A 17 -0.45 5.10 -12.24
C LEU A 17 0.64 4.31 -11.50
N LEU A 18 0.81 3.03 -11.85
CA LEU A 18 1.76 2.16 -11.19
C LEU A 18 3.10 2.24 -11.90
N GLY A 19 4.15 2.45 -11.12
CA GLY A 19 5.52 2.32 -11.59
C GLY A 19 6.06 0.90 -11.41
N SER A 20 7.35 0.73 -11.72
CA SER A 20 8.04 -0.58 -11.62
C SER A 20 8.09 -1.13 -10.19
N PHE A 21 7.93 -0.28 -9.18
CA PHE A 21 7.90 -0.61 -7.76
C PHE A 21 6.50 -0.36 -7.17
N GLY A 22 5.44 -0.40 -7.99
CA GLY A 22 4.06 -0.21 -7.55
C GLY A 22 3.73 1.26 -7.33
N ASP A 23 3.87 1.74 -6.10
CA ASP A 23 3.48 3.09 -5.67
C ASP A 23 4.49 4.20 -6.04
N ASN A 24 5.63 3.87 -6.62
CA ASN A 24 6.71 4.83 -6.91
C ASN A 24 6.38 5.90 -7.96
N GLU A 25 5.17 5.88 -8.53
CA GLU A 25 4.60 6.93 -9.39
C GLU A 25 3.43 7.68 -8.71
N LEU A 26 3.33 7.57 -7.38
CA LEU A 26 2.36 8.29 -6.54
C LEU A 26 0.90 7.91 -6.82
N SER A 27 0.66 6.63 -7.15
CA SER A 27 -0.69 6.07 -7.31
C SER A 27 -1.57 6.29 -6.08
N PRO A 28 -1.11 6.01 -4.82
CA PRO A 28 -1.93 6.23 -3.64
C PRO A 28 -2.42 7.67 -3.50
N GLU A 29 -1.52 8.66 -3.63
CA GLU A 29 -1.82 10.08 -3.44
C GLU A 29 -2.73 10.63 -4.55
N CYS A 30 -2.58 10.11 -5.77
CA CYS A 30 -3.46 10.43 -6.88
C CYS A 30 -4.87 9.90 -6.63
N LEU A 31 -4.98 8.62 -6.23
CA LEU A 31 -6.25 7.95 -5.98
C LEU A 31 -6.96 8.49 -4.74
N ASP A 32 -6.25 8.80 -3.65
CA ASP A 32 -6.80 9.47 -2.45
C ASP A 32 -7.55 10.75 -2.83
N GLY A 33 -7.00 11.54 -3.76
CA GLY A 33 -7.67 12.74 -4.27
C GLY A 33 -8.87 12.45 -5.19
N ALA A 34 -8.92 11.27 -5.82
CA ALA A 34 -9.96 10.85 -6.74
C ALA A 34 -11.13 10.10 -6.06
N VAL A 35 -10.95 9.57 -4.84
CA VAL A 35 -12.00 8.85 -4.09
C VAL A 35 -13.29 9.66 -3.98
N ARG A 36 -13.20 10.99 -3.90
CA ARG A 36 -14.39 11.88 -3.82
C ARG A 36 -15.32 11.78 -5.05
N PHE A 37 -14.79 11.34 -6.18
CA PHE A 37 -15.56 11.13 -7.41
C PHE A 37 -16.27 9.77 -7.42
N LEU A 38 -15.96 8.87 -6.50
CA LEU A 38 -16.52 7.52 -6.49
C LEU A 38 -17.82 7.48 -5.68
N LYS A 39 -18.80 6.71 -6.17
CA LYS A 39 -20.00 6.36 -5.39
C LYS A 39 -19.59 5.50 -4.17
N PRO A 40 -20.39 5.45 -3.08
CA PRO A 40 -20.07 4.62 -1.91
C PRO A 40 -19.85 3.13 -2.22
N ASN A 41 -20.51 2.61 -3.26
CA ASN A 41 -20.39 1.24 -3.76
C ASN A 41 -19.56 1.14 -5.06
N GLY A 42 -18.86 2.21 -5.43
CA GLY A 42 -18.07 2.24 -6.66
C GLY A 42 -16.77 1.46 -6.51
N ILE A 43 -16.21 1.03 -7.65
CA ILE A 43 -15.04 0.15 -7.70
C ILE A 43 -13.84 0.91 -8.27
N SER A 44 -12.66 0.72 -7.68
CA SER A 44 -11.39 1.16 -8.26
C SER A 44 -10.69 0.01 -8.98
N ILE A 45 -10.15 0.28 -10.16
CA ILE A 45 -9.29 -0.63 -10.93
C ILE A 45 -7.94 0.09 -11.18
N PRO A 46 -6.81 -0.43 -10.67
CA PRO A 46 -6.69 -1.59 -9.78
C PRO A 46 -7.29 -1.31 -8.38
N SER A 47 -7.73 -2.38 -7.70
CA SER A 47 -8.24 -2.31 -6.33
C SER A 47 -7.15 -2.51 -5.27
N SER A 48 -6.03 -3.13 -5.64
CA SER A 48 -4.86 -3.31 -4.78
C SER A 48 -3.60 -3.56 -5.62
N TYR A 49 -2.44 -3.31 -5.02
CA TYR A 49 -1.12 -3.64 -5.54
C TYR A 49 -0.15 -3.86 -4.37
N MET A 50 0.91 -4.66 -4.61
CA MET A 50 1.91 -5.00 -3.60
C MET A 50 3.29 -5.03 -4.25
N SER A 51 4.24 -4.34 -3.64
CA SER A 51 5.63 -4.28 -4.09
C SER A 51 6.41 -5.48 -3.55
N TYR A 52 7.39 -5.94 -4.32
CA TYR A 52 8.25 -7.08 -3.96
C TYR A 52 9.73 -6.71 -4.13
N LEU A 53 10.59 -7.27 -3.29
CA LEU A 53 12.05 -7.16 -3.35
C LEU A 53 12.70 -8.53 -3.48
N GLN A 54 13.78 -8.59 -4.26
CA GLN A 54 14.64 -9.76 -4.36
C GLN A 54 16.10 -9.32 -4.27
N PRO A 55 16.89 -9.83 -3.30
CA PRO A 55 18.30 -9.50 -3.23
C PRO A 55 19.06 -10.18 -4.37
N ILE A 56 19.88 -9.40 -5.06
CA ILE A 56 20.73 -9.84 -6.18
C ILE A 56 22.17 -9.40 -5.95
N THR A 57 23.11 -10.06 -6.62
CA THR A 57 24.50 -9.59 -6.75
C THR A 57 24.86 -9.44 -8.23
N THR A 58 25.59 -8.36 -8.55
CA THR A 58 26.14 -8.11 -9.88
C THR A 58 27.24 -7.07 -9.81
N THR A 59 28.43 -7.43 -10.30
CA THR A 59 29.55 -6.48 -10.39
C THR A 59 29.32 -5.46 -11.49
N LYS A 60 28.61 -5.83 -12.56
CA LYS A 60 28.34 -4.94 -13.69
C LYS A 60 27.49 -3.74 -13.27
N LEU A 61 26.29 -3.96 -12.71
CA LEU A 61 25.43 -2.83 -12.34
C LEU A 61 26.04 -2.00 -11.21
N TYR A 62 26.72 -2.64 -10.24
CA TYR A 62 27.43 -1.92 -9.19
C TYR A 62 28.51 -0.98 -9.76
N ASN A 63 29.33 -1.45 -10.70
CA ASN A 63 30.34 -0.62 -11.34
C ASN A 63 29.74 0.47 -12.23
N ASP A 64 28.64 0.17 -12.92
CA ASP A 64 27.92 1.14 -13.76
C ASP A 64 27.43 2.33 -12.90
N VAL A 65 26.86 2.08 -11.71
CA VAL A 65 26.45 3.13 -10.74
C VAL A 65 27.66 3.81 -10.08
N LYS A 66 28.67 3.04 -9.66
CA LYS A 66 29.90 3.56 -9.02
C LYS A 66 30.70 4.49 -9.91
N SER A 67 30.62 4.30 -11.22
CA SER A 67 31.31 5.15 -12.20
C SER A 67 30.87 6.62 -12.16
N GLN A 68 29.72 6.92 -11.56
CA GLN A 68 29.20 8.28 -11.38
C GLN A 68 29.94 9.07 -10.28
N LYS A 69 30.72 8.38 -9.43
CA LYS A 69 31.61 8.97 -8.41
C LYS A 69 30.94 9.89 -7.38
N ASP A 70 29.65 9.70 -7.12
CA ASP A 70 28.93 10.36 -6.03
C ASP A 70 28.04 9.38 -5.26
N LEU A 71 27.55 9.83 -4.10
CA LEU A 71 26.61 9.05 -3.29
C LEU A 71 25.18 9.12 -3.82
N ALA A 72 24.80 10.22 -4.48
CA ALA A 72 23.44 10.43 -4.98
C ALA A 72 22.99 9.29 -5.91
N HIS A 73 23.88 8.81 -6.79
CA HIS A 73 23.58 7.68 -7.67
C HIS A 73 23.50 6.34 -6.93
N MET A 74 24.20 6.18 -5.81
CA MET A 74 24.07 4.98 -4.95
C MET A 74 22.78 4.97 -4.14
N GLU A 75 22.18 6.15 -3.91
CA GLU A 75 20.94 6.35 -3.15
C GLU A 75 19.71 6.50 -4.07
N THR A 76 19.88 6.29 -5.38
CA THR A 76 18.81 6.41 -6.39
C THR A 76 18.36 5.04 -6.88
N ALA A 77 17.04 4.84 -7.00
CA ALA A 77 16.46 3.66 -7.62
C ALA A 77 16.46 3.76 -9.16
N TYR A 78 16.72 2.65 -9.86
CA TYR A 78 16.79 2.59 -11.32
C TYR A 78 15.82 1.57 -11.91
N VAL A 79 15.19 1.90 -13.03
CA VAL A 79 14.46 0.95 -13.88
C VAL A 79 15.46 0.30 -14.84
N VAL A 80 15.76 -0.97 -14.64
CA VAL A 80 16.77 -1.70 -15.44
C VAL A 80 16.26 -3.08 -15.82
N LYS A 81 16.46 -3.47 -17.09
CA LYS A 81 16.30 -4.86 -17.51
C LYS A 81 17.47 -5.70 -16.99
N LEU A 82 17.24 -6.45 -15.92
CA LEU A 82 18.26 -7.32 -15.32
C LEU A 82 18.66 -8.44 -16.31
N HIS A 83 19.96 -8.61 -16.53
CA HIS A 83 20.49 -9.63 -17.46
C HIS A 83 21.62 -10.46 -16.84
N LYS A 84 22.76 -9.85 -16.49
CA LYS A 84 23.90 -10.53 -15.84
C LYS A 84 23.87 -10.33 -14.32
N ILE A 85 23.04 -11.12 -13.64
CA ILE A 85 22.85 -11.09 -12.18
C ILE A 85 22.90 -12.50 -11.59
N ALA A 86 23.20 -12.61 -10.30
CA ALA A 86 22.88 -13.79 -9.50
C ALA A 86 21.86 -13.42 -8.41
N ARG A 87 20.82 -14.25 -8.25
CA ARG A 87 19.79 -14.07 -7.21
C ARG A 87 20.28 -14.72 -5.92
N LEU A 88 20.23 -13.98 -4.81
CA LEU A 88 20.77 -14.43 -3.52
C LEU A 88 19.71 -15.08 -2.63
N ALA A 89 18.44 -14.71 -2.80
CA ALA A 89 17.32 -15.28 -2.07
C ALA A 89 16.02 -15.22 -2.91
N PRO A 90 14.95 -15.94 -2.50
CA PRO A 90 13.63 -15.79 -3.08
C PRO A 90 13.10 -14.36 -2.93
N THR A 91 12.24 -13.96 -3.86
CA THR A 91 11.50 -12.70 -3.82
C THR A 91 10.56 -12.65 -2.60
N GLN A 92 10.48 -11.50 -1.92
CA GLN A 92 9.65 -11.26 -0.73
C GLN A 92 8.83 -9.97 -0.88
N PRO A 93 7.63 -9.86 -0.27
CA PRO A 93 6.87 -8.61 -0.26
C PRO A 93 7.58 -7.54 0.59
N VAL A 94 7.51 -6.27 0.18
CA VAL A 94 8.34 -5.19 0.74
C VAL A 94 7.92 -4.80 2.16
N PHE A 95 6.62 -4.74 2.45
CA PHE A 95 6.11 -4.63 3.81
C PHE A 95 4.67 -5.18 3.87
N PRO A 96 4.40 -6.33 4.50
CA PRO A 96 3.06 -6.66 4.94
C PRO A 96 2.76 -5.84 6.19
N ILE A 97 1.68 -5.07 6.17
CA ILE A 97 1.16 -4.48 7.40
C ILE A 97 0.29 -5.55 8.09
N PHE A 98 0.53 -5.78 9.37
CA PHE A 98 -0.24 -6.72 10.17
C PHE A 98 -1.08 -5.96 11.18
N PHE A 99 -2.40 -6.14 11.11
CA PHE A 99 -3.34 -5.57 12.08
C PHE A 99 -3.77 -6.66 13.07
N PRO A 100 -3.19 -6.69 14.29
CA PRO A 100 -3.50 -7.72 15.25
C PRO A 100 -4.93 -7.57 15.79
N LEU A 101 -5.52 -8.70 16.17
CA LEU A 101 -6.66 -8.72 17.10
C LEU A 101 -6.11 -8.88 18.51
N ARG A 102 -6.74 -8.22 19.49
CA ARG A 102 -6.36 -8.35 20.92
C ARG A 102 -6.40 -9.80 21.39
N GLU A 103 -7.44 -10.51 20.97
CA GLU A 103 -7.66 -11.92 21.31
C GLU A 103 -7.88 -12.72 20.01
N PRO A 104 -7.35 -13.94 19.91
CA PRO A 104 -7.67 -14.83 18.79
C PRO A 104 -9.17 -15.14 18.72
N ILE A 105 -9.71 -15.22 17.51
CA ILE A 105 -11.11 -15.60 17.27
C ILE A 105 -11.16 -16.97 16.61
N TYR A 106 -11.87 -17.91 17.21
CA TYR A 106 -12.13 -19.22 16.60
C TYR A 106 -13.12 -19.08 15.44
N LEU A 107 -12.76 -19.62 14.28
CA LEU A 107 -13.58 -19.59 13.05
C LEU A 107 -13.87 -21.03 12.57
N PRO A 108 -15.08 -21.56 12.82
CA PRO A 108 -15.49 -22.85 12.26
C PRO A 108 -15.45 -22.89 10.73
N ALA A 109 -15.29 -24.08 10.15
CA ALA A 109 -15.40 -24.25 8.70
C ALA A 109 -16.77 -23.79 8.19
N GLY A 110 -16.79 -23.01 7.10
CA GLY A 110 -18.02 -22.44 6.52
C GLY A 110 -18.52 -21.13 7.15
N SER A 111 -17.80 -20.58 8.13
CA SER A 111 -18.16 -19.31 8.76
C SER A 111 -17.86 -18.09 7.87
N HIS A 112 -18.65 -17.03 8.02
CA HIS A 112 -18.38 -15.72 7.41
C HIS A 112 -17.67 -14.80 8.40
N LEU A 113 -16.44 -14.37 8.04
CA LEU A 113 -15.69 -13.36 8.76
C LEU A 113 -16.00 -11.98 8.16
N ASN A 114 -16.56 -11.08 8.95
CA ASN A 114 -16.73 -9.68 8.56
C ASN A 114 -15.79 -8.81 9.40
N VAL A 115 -15.04 -7.94 8.73
CA VAL A 115 -14.11 -6.99 9.34
C VAL A 115 -14.50 -5.60 8.89
N GLU A 116 -14.63 -4.68 9.84
CA GLU A 116 -14.71 -3.26 9.57
C GLU A 116 -13.32 -2.66 9.72
N PHE A 117 -12.91 -1.89 8.71
CA PHE A 117 -11.59 -1.30 8.62
C PHE A 117 -11.69 0.14 8.16
N LEU A 118 -11.24 1.07 8.98
CA LEU A 118 -11.41 2.51 8.79
C LEU A 118 -10.04 3.16 8.73
N ARG A 119 -9.81 3.97 7.69
CA ARG A 119 -8.72 4.94 7.68
C ARG A 119 -9.25 6.27 8.20
N CYS A 120 -8.75 6.69 9.34
CA CYS A 120 -9.14 7.91 10.02
C CYS A 120 -8.09 9.00 9.80
N CYS A 121 -8.53 10.26 9.73
CA CYS A 121 -7.67 11.40 9.47
C CYS A 121 -8.06 12.59 10.36
N ALA A 122 -7.05 13.32 10.83
CA ALA A 122 -7.15 14.60 11.53
C ALA A 122 -6.04 15.54 11.00
N PRO A 123 -6.08 16.86 11.27
CA PRO A 123 -5.15 17.82 10.67
C PRO A 123 -3.66 17.51 10.82
N ALA A 124 -3.26 16.80 11.87
CA ALA A 124 -1.85 16.48 12.17
C ALA A 124 -1.56 14.97 12.24
N LYS A 125 -2.54 14.10 12.00
CA LYS A 125 -2.33 12.64 12.10
C LYS A 125 -3.30 11.82 11.26
N VAL A 126 -2.82 10.68 10.79
CA VAL A 126 -3.61 9.62 10.15
C VAL A 126 -3.48 8.34 10.97
N TRP A 127 -4.55 7.57 11.12
CA TRP A 127 -4.52 6.29 11.81
C TRP A 127 -5.53 5.31 11.23
N TYR A 128 -5.47 4.05 11.67
CA TYR A 128 -6.44 3.02 11.32
C TYR A 128 -7.20 2.57 12.54
N GLU A 129 -8.49 2.28 12.36
CA GLU A 129 -9.35 1.62 13.34
C GLU A 129 -9.95 0.37 12.71
N TRP A 130 -10.02 -0.72 13.48
CA TRP A 130 -10.56 -1.98 12.97
C TRP A 130 -11.25 -2.82 14.03
N CYS A 131 -12.24 -3.60 13.61
CA CYS A 131 -12.88 -4.63 14.42
C CYS A 131 -13.42 -5.76 13.55
N VAL A 132 -13.55 -6.94 14.15
CA VAL A 132 -14.38 -8.03 13.61
C VAL A 132 -15.83 -7.80 14.04
N THR A 133 -16.78 -7.94 13.13
CA THR A 133 -18.23 -7.82 13.36
C THR A 133 -18.99 -9.14 13.20
N SER A 134 -18.37 -10.15 12.58
CA SER A 134 -18.88 -11.52 12.50
C SER A 134 -17.70 -12.49 12.49
N PRO A 135 -17.74 -13.63 13.20
CA PRO A 135 -18.90 -14.19 13.92
C PRO A 135 -19.14 -13.60 15.32
N ILE A 136 -18.16 -12.91 15.88
CA ILE A 136 -18.26 -12.26 17.20
C ILE A 136 -17.80 -10.82 17.05
N THR A 137 -18.61 -9.88 17.51
CA THR A 137 -18.25 -8.46 17.50
C THR A 137 -17.15 -8.20 18.54
N THR A 138 -15.99 -7.75 18.06
CA THR A 138 -14.86 -7.34 18.90
C THR A 138 -14.88 -5.84 19.18
N PRO A 139 -14.22 -5.37 20.27
CA PRO A 139 -14.00 -3.95 20.47
C PRO A 139 -13.17 -3.33 19.34
N VAL A 140 -13.47 -2.08 19.00
CA VAL A 140 -12.68 -1.32 18.02
C VAL A 140 -11.24 -1.15 18.50
N HIS A 141 -10.29 -1.48 17.63
CA HIS A 141 -8.86 -1.31 17.85
C HIS A 141 -8.44 0.11 17.51
N ASN A 142 -7.49 0.64 18.28
CA ASN A 142 -6.86 1.94 18.03
C ASN A 142 -7.81 3.14 17.90
N VAL A 143 -8.92 3.15 18.64
CA VAL A 143 -9.89 4.26 18.69
C VAL A 143 -9.18 5.61 18.85
N ASN A 144 -9.52 6.57 17.98
CA ASN A 144 -8.94 7.91 17.88
C ASN A 144 -7.41 7.93 17.68
N GLY A 145 -6.81 6.84 17.21
CA GLY A 145 -5.38 6.70 17.02
C GLY A 145 -4.63 6.74 18.34
N ARG A 146 -5.24 6.26 19.43
CA ARG A 146 -4.67 6.36 20.79
C ARG A 146 -3.39 5.53 20.99
N SER A 147 -3.20 4.49 20.19
CA SER A 147 -2.09 3.54 20.34
C SER A 147 -1.07 3.69 19.23
N TYR A 148 -1.52 3.99 18.00
CA TYR A 148 -0.64 4.22 16.87
C TYR A 148 -1.27 5.23 15.90
N TRP A 149 -0.42 6.11 15.37
CA TRP A 149 -0.76 7.05 14.31
C TRP A 149 0.49 7.39 13.51
N VAL A 150 0.29 7.85 12.28
CA VAL A 150 1.31 8.43 11.42
C VAL A 150 1.14 9.95 11.48
N GLY A 151 2.18 10.67 11.87
CA GLY A 151 2.20 12.13 11.83
C GLY A 151 2.21 12.64 10.38
N LEU A 152 1.45 13.71 10.12
CA LEU A 152 1.47 14.42 8.85
C LEU A 152 2.54 15.52 8.85
#